data_AF-A0A3S0TLY9-F1
#
_entry.id   AF-A0A3S0TLY9-F1
#
_cell.length_a   1.000
_cell.length_b   1.000
_cell.length_c   1.000
_cell.angle_alpha   90.00
_cell.angle_beta   90.00
_cell.angle_gamma   90.00
#
_symmetry.space_group_name_H-M   'P 1'
#
loop_
_entity.id
_entity.type
_entity.pdbx_description
1 polymer ?
#
loop_
_entity_poly.entity_id
_entity_poly.type
_entity_poly.pdbx_seq_one_letter_code
_entity_poly.pdbx_strand_id
1 'polypeptide(L)'
;MRIASWAVAGALTILGTTAAFATTPAFEDNKLNFKGCDGAQVSVRWLGDDFQLSAGGKVLGKERASFEFVGWDGKCSTARWATDQAKFAVGADASASSSSLIRFMATDGSRWLAMRDGDGFFVARIAANDEEISSPRITEIAAWLERSSREYSPGRTLAKHLKTEVIAD
;
A
#
# COMPACT_ATOMS: atom_id res chain seq x y z
N MET A 1 0.42 3.28 74.51
CA MET A 1 -0.25 3.92 73.35
C MET A 1 0.29 3.29 72.09
N ARG A 2 -0.55 2.60 71.31
CA ARG A 2 -0.21 2.04 69.99
C ARG A 2 -0.71 3.01 68.94
N ILE A 3 0.15 3.47 68.04
CA ILE A 3 -0.27 4.22 66.84
C ILE A 3 0.21 3.41 65.65
N ALA A 4 -0.75 2.77 65.00
CA ALA A 4 -0.58 2.13 63.70
C ALA A 4 -0.64 3.22 62.62
N SER A 5 0.40 3.34 61.82
CA SER A 5 0.37 4.17 60.61
C SER A 5 0.42 3.25 59.39
N TRP A 6 -0.61 3.40 58.56
CA TRP A 6 -0.95 2.53 57.45
C TRP A 6 -0.14 2.88 56.21
N ALA A 7 0.17 1.86 55.42
CA ALA A 7 0.80 1.96 54.11
C ALA A 7 -0.13 2.65 53.10
N VAL A 8 0.39 3.64 52.37
CA VAL A 8 -0.27 4.18 51.18
C VAL A 8 0.32 3.45 49.98
N ALA A 9 -0.44 2.51 49.43
CA ALA A 9 -0.15 1.90 48.14
C ALA A 9 -0.41 2.94 47.05
N GLY A 10 0.65 3.49 46.46
CA GLY A 10 0.58 4.34 45.28
C GLY A 10 0.24 3.50 44.06
N ALA A 11 -1.00 3.59 43.59
CA ALA A 11 -1.39 3.03 42.30
C ALA A 11 -0.79 3.90 41.17
N LEU A 12 0.21 3.39 40.46
CA LEU A 12 0.61 3.92 39.17
C LEU A 12 -0.49 3.59 38.15
N THR A 13 -1.36 4.54 37.85
CA THR A 13 -2.19 4.49 36.65
C THR A 13 -1.29 4.76 35.43
N ILE A 14 -0.87 3.69 34.77
CA ILE A 14 -0.29 3.78 33.43
C ILE A 14 -1.43 4.23 32.51
N LEU A 15 -1.48 5.53 32.22
CA LEU A 15 -2.25 6.08 31.11
C LEU A 15 -1.65 5.48 29.83
N GLY A 16 -2.22 4.37 29.38
CA GLY A 16 -1.95 3.82 28.07
C GLY A 16 -2.28 4.90 27.04
N THR A 17 -1.26 5.53 26.48
CA THR A 17 -1.41 6.36 25.30
C THR A 17 -1.92 5.43 24.21
N THR A 18 -3.22 5.48 23.92
CA THR A 18 -3.72 4.98 22.64
C THR A 18 -2.99 5.80 21.59
N ALA A 19 -2.00 5.18 20.93
CA ALA A 19 -1.38 5.79 19.76
C ALA A 19 -2.53 6.14 18.81
N ALA A 20 -2.73 7.43 18.58
CA ALA A 20 -3.62 7.90 17.53
C ALA A 20 -2.93 7.52 16.22
N PHE A 21 -3.19 6.30 15.75
CA PHE A 21 -2.70 5.85 14.47
C PHE A 21 -3.28 6.76 13.40
N ALA A 22 -2.42 7.47 12.67
CA ALA A 22 -2.82 8.23 11.51
C ALA A 22 -3.62 7.30 10.59
N THR A 23 -4.84 7.70 10.25
CA THR A 23 -5.71 6.94 9.35
C THR A 23 -4.92 6.55 8.11
N THR A 24 -4.88 5.25 7.82
CA THR A 24 -4.31 4.76 6.58
C THR A 24 -5.12 5.33 5.43
N PRO A 25 -4.56 6.19 4.57
CA PRO A 25 -5.28 6.64 3.40
C PRO A 25 -5.50 5.44 2.45
N ALA A 26 -6.75 5.22 2.08
CA ALA A 26 -7.12 4.35 0.96
C ALA A 26 -8.26 4.99 0.18
N PHE A 27 -8.15 4.98 -1.15
CA PHE A 27 -9.04 5.70 -2.04
C PHE A 27 -8.90 5.20 -3.49
N GLU A 28 -9.89 5.54 -4.31
CA GLU A 28 -9.82 5.39 -5.75
C GLU A 28 -9.06 6.58 -6.35
N ASP A 29 -8.11 6.30 -7.24
CA ASP A 29 -7.35 7.30 -7.97
C ASP A 29 -7.15 6.85 -9.43
N ASN A 30 -7.15 7.80 -10.36
CA ASN A 30 -6.77 7.51 -11.74
C ASN A 30 -5.25 7.56 -11.96
N LYS A 31 -4.48 7.81 -10.90
CA LYS A 31 -3.01 7.86 -10.92
C LYS A 31 -2.38 7.04 -9.81
N LEU A 32 -1.21 6.50 -10.09
CA LEU A 32 -0.24 6.13 -9.06
C LEU A 32 0.93 7.10 -9.11
N ASN A 33 1.37 7.59 -7.95
CA ASN A 33 2.58 8.40 -7.83
C ASN A 33 3.65 7.58 -7.13
N PHE A 34 4.77 7.34 -7.80
CA PHE A 34 5.80 6.43 -7.32
C PHE A 34 7.20 6.93 -7.67
N LYS A 35 8.18 6.33 -7.00
CA LYS A 35 9.58 6.48 -7.33
C LYS A 35 9.93 5.58 -8.53
N GLY A 36 10.38 6.18 -9.62
CA GLY A 36 10.93 5.50 -10.78
C GLY A 36 12.30 4.87 -10.46
N CYS A 37 12.71 3.93 -11.30
CA CYS A 37 13.97 3.20 -11.17
C CYS A 37 15.23 4.07 -11.29
N ASP A 38 15.13 5.16 -12.05
CA ASP A 38 16.15 6.21 -12.17
C ASP A 38 16.11 7.21 -11.00
N GLY A 39 15.23 7.01 -10.02
CA GLY A 39 15.00 7.91 -8.89
C GLY A 39 14.06 9.08 -9.20
N ALA A 40 13.53 9.20 -10.42
CA ALA A 40 12.58 10.25 -10.77
C ALA A 40 11.24 10.06 -10.05
N GLN A 41 10.52 11.16 -9.83
CA GLN A 41 9.13 11.12 -9.37
C GLN A 41 8.22 10.98 -10.57
N VAL A 42 7.52 9.84 -10.64
CA VAL A 42 6.69 9.47 -11.80
C VAL A 42 5.24 9.29 -11.35
N SER A 43 4.32 9.75 -12.19
CA SER A 43 2.92 9.38 -12.10
C SER A 43 2.53 8.52 -13.30
N VAL A 44 1.80 7.44 -13.07
CA VAL A 44 1.19 6.64 -14.13
C VAL A 44 -0.32 6.77 -14.09
N ARG A 45 -0.95 6.89 -15.27
CA ARG A 45 -2.39 6.74 -15.45
C ARG A 45 -2.70 5.50 -16.26
N TRP A 46 -3.79 4.84 -15.94
CA TRP A 46 -4.34 3.76 -16.76
C TRP A 46 -5.06 4.34 -17.98
N LEU A 47 -4.79 3.82 -19.18
CA LEU A 47 -5.46 4.20 -20.43
C LEU A 47 -5.66 2.97 -21.31
N GLY A 48 -6.89 2.43 -21.33
CA GLY A 48 -7.20 1.22 -22.10
C GLY A 48 -6.49 -0.02 -21.53
N ASP A 49 -5.60 -0.63 -22.31
CA ASP A 49 -4.71 -1.71 -21.86
C ASP A 49 -3.27 -1.20 -21.58
N ASP A 50 -3.02 0.08 -21.81
CA ASP A 50 -1.71 0.73 -21.70
C ASP A 50 -1.68 1.75 -20.56
N PHE A 51 -0.49 2.34 -20.38
CA PHE A 51 -0.17 3.27 -19.32
C PHE A 51 0.42 4.56 -19.87
N GLN A 52 -0.09 5.70 -19.41
CA GLN A 52 0.53 7.00 -19.68
C GLN A 52 1.33 7.46 -18.47
N LEU A 53 2.65 7.59 -18.67
CA LEU A 53 3.56 8.09 -17.64
C LEU A 53 3.68 9.61 -17.74
N SER A 54 3.94 10.24 -16.60
CA SER A 54 4.28 11.66 -16.49
C SER A 54 5.30 11.89 -15.38
N ALA A 55 6.17 12.88 -15.53
CA ALA A 55 7.11 13.33 -14.49
C ALA A 55 7.11 14.86 -14.42
N GLY A 56 7.10 15.41 -13.20
CA GLY A 56 6.97 16.86 -13.01
C GLY A 56 5.74 17.48 -13.68
N GLY A 57 4.64 16.72 -13.78
CA GLY A 57 3.40 17.12 -14.45
C GLY A 57 3.43 17.05 -15.99
N LYS A 58 4.53 16.61 -16.60
CA LYS A 58 4.66 16.47 -18.07
C LYS A 58 4.57 15.03 -18.50
N VAL A 59 3.80 14.77 -19.55
CA VAL A 59 3.64 13.44 -20.15
C VAL A 59 4.95 12.94 -20.77
N LEU A 60 5.32 11.69 -20.49
CA LEU A 60 6.55 11.05 -20.94
C LEU A 60 6.32 10.22 -22.21
N GLY A 61 6.21 10.91 -23.34
CA GLY A 61 6.01 10.27 -24.64
C GLY A 61 4.63 9.61 -24.77
N LYS A 62 4.53 8.60 -25.64
CA LYS A 62 3.28 7.85 -25.88
C LYS A 62 2.98 6.88 -24.74
N GLU A 63 1.74 6.40 -24.71
CA GLU A 63 1.28 5.28 -23.89
C GLU A 63 2.17 4.05 -24.09
N ARG A 64 2.34 3.26 -23.03
CA ARG A 64 3.21 2.09 -22.99
C ARG A 64 2.52 0.95 -22.28
N ALA A 65 2.78 -0.28 -22.73
CA ALA A 65 2.19 -1.47 -22.12
C ALA A 65 2.80 -1.85 -20.76
N SER A 66 3.87 -1.17 -20.33
CA SER A 66 4.49 -1.38 -19.03
C SER A 66 5.14 -0.10 -18.49
N PHE A 67 5.42 -0.11 -17.18
CA PHE A 67 6.19 0.93 -16.51
C PHE A 67 7.08 0.34 -15.41
N GLU A 68 8.20 1.01 -15.17
CA GLU A 68 9.16 0.64 -14.14
C GLU A 68 8.95 1.46 -12.86
N PHE A 69 9.16 0.85 -11.72
CA PHE A 69 8.98 1.48 -10.41
C PHE A 69 9.87 0.81 -9.36
N VAL A 70 10.07 1.49 -8.24
CA VAL A 70 10.74 0.93 -7.06
C VAL A 70 9.71 0.22 -6.18
N GLY A 71 9.95 -1.06 -5.90
CA GLY A 71 9.15 -1.89 -5.01
C GLY A 71 9.38 -1.60 -3.53
N TRP A 72 8.64 -2.27 -2.65
CA TRP A 72 8.83 -2.16 -1.18
C TRP A 72 10.20 -2.61 -0.71
N ASP A 73 10.82 -3.54 -1.43
CA ASP A 73 12.18 -4.04 -1.18
C ASP A 73 13.27 -3.06 -1.62
N GLY A 74 12.89 -1.89 -2.16
CA GLY A 74 13.79 -0.89 -2.68
C GLY A 74 14.40 -1.25 -4.03
N LYS A 75 14.02 -2.38 -4.65
CA LYS A 75 14.53 -2.81 -5.95
C LYS A 75 13.62 -2.35 -7.07
N CYS A 76 14.21 -2.33 -8.26
CA CYS A 76 13.50 -2.06 -9.50
C CYS A 76 12.62 -3.23 -9.94
N SER A 77 11.42 -2.90 -10.39
CA SER A 77 10.45 -3.85 -10.91
C SER A 77 9.67 -3.22 -12.07
N THR A 78 9.13 -4.07 -12.94
CA THR A 78 8.26 -3.68 -14.04
C THR A 78 6.85 -4.18 -13.78
N ALA A 79 5.85 -3.35 -14.07
CA ALA A 79 4.45 -3.75 -14.08
C ALA A 79 3.91 -3.69 -15.51
N ARG A 80 3.19 -4.75 -15.90
CA ARG A 80 2.42 -4.84 -17.14
C ARG A 80 1.04 -5.40 -16.83
N TRP A 81 0.01 -4.92 -17.52
CA TRP A 81 -1.31 -5.55 -17.45
C TRP A 81 -1.42 -6.73 -18.42
N ALA A 82 -1.93 -7.86 -17.93
CA ALA A 82 -2.26 -9.04 -18.71
C ALA A 82 -3.79 -9.17 -18.78
N THR A 83 -4.38 -8.65 -19.87
CA THR A 83 -5.84 -8.54 -20.06
C THR A 83 -6.53 -9.90 -20.04
N ASP A 84 -5.88 -10.95 -20.54
CA ASP A 84 -6.36 -12.33 -20.55
C ASP A 84 -6.50 -12.93 -19.14
N GLN A 85 -5.64 -12.52 -18.21
CA GLN A 85 -5.62 -13.00 -16.82
C GLN A 85 -6.32 -12.06 -15.84
N ALA A 86 -6.69 -10.87 -16.29
CA ALA A 86 -7.14 -9.77 -15.44
C ALA A 86 -6.20 -9.53 -14.25
N LYS A 87 -4.88 -9.58 -14.49
CA LYS A 87 -3.83 -9.43 -13.47
C LYS A 87 -2.64 -8.63 -14.00
N PHE A 88 -1.82 -8.13 -13.09
CA PHE A 88 -0.52 -7.60 -13.41
C PHE A 88 0.51 -8.72 -13.51
N ALA A 89 1.40 -8.63 -14.50
CA ALA A 89 2.70 -9.27 -14.43
C ALA A 89 3.66 -8.28 -13.74
N VAL A 90 4.18 -8.65 -12.57
CA VAL A 90 5.05 -7.81 -11.74
C VAL A 90 6.36 -8.52 -11.43
N GLY A 91 7.47 -7.86 -11.72
CA GLY A 91 8.83 -8.34 -11.44
C GLY A 91 9.83 -7.83 -12.47
N ALA A 92 11.09 -8.24 -12.34
CA ALA A 92 12.05 -8.10 -13.44
C ALA A 92 11.66 -9.05 -14.58
N ASP A 93 11.71 -8.62 -15.83
CA ASP A 93 11.08 -9.24 -17.01
C ASP A 93 10.98 -10.79 -16.97
N ALA A 94 12.10 -11.50 -16.82
CA ALA A 94 12.15 -12.97 -16.86
C ALA A 94 11.60 -13.67 -15.59
N SER A 95 11.40 -12.93 -14.52
CA SER A 95 10.91 -13.39 -13.21
C SER A 95 9.55 -12.79 -12.83
N ALA A 96 8.86 -12.17 -13.80
CA ALA A 96 7.58 -11.53 -13.55
C ALA A 96 6.53 -12.57 -13.08
N SER A 97 5.87 -12.24 -11.97
CA SER A 97 4.84 -13.06 -11.35
C SER A 97 3.46 -12.44 -11.56
N SER A 98 2.44 -13.28 -11.71
CA SER A 98 1.05 -12.84 -11.86
C SER A 98 0.49 -12.41 -10.50
N SER A 99 0.04 -11.15 -10.41
CA SER A 99 -0.41 -10.51 -9.17
C SER A 99 -1.63 -9.63 -9.41
N SER A 100 -2.57 -9.61 -8.47
CA SER A 100 -3.66 -8.62 -8.48
C SER A 100 -3.21 -7.24 -7.97
N LEU A 101 -2.01 -7.17 -7.40
CA LEU A 101 -1.48 -6.01 -6.67
C LEU A 101 -0.13 -5.55 -7.22
N ILE A 102 0.06 -4.24 -7.23
CA ILE A 102 1.37 -3.59 -7.35
C ILE A 102 1.79 -3.11 -5.97
N ARG A 103 2.97 -3.56 -5.51
CA ARG A 103 3.64 -3.08 -4.28
C ARG A 103 4.68 -2.06 -4.65
N PHE A 104 4.43 -0.78 -4.40
CA PHE A 104 5.32 0.29 -4.85
C PHE A 104 5.70 1.24 -3.71
N MET A 105 6.83 1.91 -3.89
CA MET A 105 7.26 3.03 -3.07
C MET A 105 6.78 4.34 -3.69
N ALA A 106 6.03 5.13 -2.92
CA ALA A 106 5.62 6.47 -3.30
C ALA A 106 6.81 7.44 -3.33
N THR A 107 6.61 8.63 -3.88
CA THR A 107 7.65 9.66 -4.01
C THR A 107 8.18 10.16 -2.67
N ASP A 108 7.37 10.09 -1.62
CA ASP A 108 7.74 10.42 -0.23
C ASP A 108 8.41 9.25 0.52
N GLY A 109 8.63 8.11 -0.15
CA GLY A 109 9.21 6.90 0.43
C GLY A 109 8.22 5.99 1.15
N SER A 110 6.96 6.40 1.32
CA SER A 110 5.93 5.55 1.91
C SER A 110 5.60 4.35 1.01
N ARG A 111 5.19 3.25 1.63
CA ARG A 111 4.91 1.97 0.94
C ARG A 111 3.42 1.83 0.71
N TRP A 112 3.03 1.56 -0.53
CA TRP A 112 1.63 1.48 -0.96
C TRP A 112 1.33 0.21 -1.75
N LEU A 113 0.06 -0.17 -1.73
CA LEU A 113 -0.54 -1.11 -2.66
C LEU A 113 -1.41 -0.38 -3.66
N ALA A 114 -1.43 -0.87 -4.89
CA ALA A 114 -2.43 -0.55 -5.89
C ALA A 114 -3.05 -1.83 -6.45
N MET A 115 -4.36 -1.80 -6.67
CA MET A 115 -5.07 -2.79 -7.46
C MET A 115 -5.82 -2.09 -8.59
N ARG A 116 -6.09 -2.78 -9.68
CA ARG A 116 -6.95 -2.23 -10.74
C ARG A 116 -8.37 -2.09 -10.20
N ASP A 117 -8.98 -0.95 -10.50
CA ASP A 117 -10.40 -0.70 -10.26
C ASP A 117 -10.99 0.11 -11.43
N GLY A 118 -11.82 -0.54 -12.24
CA GLY A 118 -12.33 0.03 -13.50
C GLY A 118 -11.21 0.55 -14.41
N ASP A 119 -11.25 1.86 -14.68
CA ASP A 119 -10.30 2.62 -15.51
C ASP A 119 -9.19 3.30 -14.66
N GLY A 120 -9.04 2.90 -13.41
CA GLY A 120 -8.07 3.47 -12.48
C GLY A 120 -7.55 2.44 -11.48
N PHE A 121 -7.24 2.95 -10.30
CA PHE A 121 -6.63 2.18 -9.24
C PHE A 121 -7.39 2.41 -7.94
N PHE A 122 -7.53 1.36 -7.15
CA PHE A 122 -7.74 1.51 -5.72
C PHE A 122 -6.38 1.37 -5.02
N VAL A 123 -6.04 2.35 -4.18
CA VAL A 123 -4.74 2.40 -3.49
C VAL A 123 -4.92 2.38 -1.98
N ALA A 124 -3.95 1.83 -1.27
CA ALA A 124 -3.87 1.91 0.19
C ALA A 124 -2.42 2.03 0.65
N ARG A 125 -2.16 2.94 1.59
CA ARG A 125 -0.84 3.06 2.21
C ARG A 125 -0.64 1.97 3.24
N ILE A 126 0.45 1.23 3.15
CA ILE A 126 0.79 0.18 4.11
C ILE A 126 1.68 0.71 5.23
N ALA A 127 2.64 1.56 4.90
CA ALA A 127 3.55 2.14 5.87
C ALA A 127 4.05 3.52 5.41
N ALA A 128 4.28 4.43 6.35
CA ALA A 128 5.08 5.62 6.09
C ALA A 128 6.55 5.26 5.77
N ASN A 129 7.35 6.22 5.28
CA ASN A 129 8.74 5.99 4.86
C ASN A 129 9.62 5.36 5.96
N ASP A 130 9.43 5.79 7.21
CA ASP A 130 10.22 5.33 8.35
C ASP A 130 9.46 4.31 9.22
N GLU A 131 8.33 3.80 8.72
CA GLU A 131 7.52 2.80 9.40
C GLU A 131 7.83 1.40 8.85
N GLU A 132 8.12 0.46 9.75
CA GLU A 132 8.39 -0.94 9.39
C GLU A 132 7.12 -1.63 8.86
N ILE A 133 7.27 -2.40 7.78
CA ILE A 133 6.20 -3.28 7.29
C ILE A 133 6.26 -4.57 8.11
N SER A 134 5.22 -4.83 8.89
CA SER A 134 5.10 -6.03 9.71
C SER A 134 3.75 -6.72 9.49
N SER A 135 3.68 -8.03 9.74
CA SER A 135 2.43 -8.80 9.63
C SER A 135 1.29 -8.24 10.50
N PRO A 136 1.53 -7.76 11.74
CA PRO A 136 0.51 -7.06 12.53
C PRO A 136 -0.02 -5.81 11.82
N ARG A 137 0.85 -5.02 11.19
CA ARG A 137 0.45 -3.82 10.46
C ARG A 137 -0.43 -4.14 9.25
N ILE A 138 -0.05 -5.16 8.48
CA ILE A 138 -0.85 -5.61 7.33
C ILE A 138 -2.23 -6.10 7.80
N THR A 139 -2.27 -6.88 8.89
CA THR A 139 -3.50 -7.39 9.49
C THR A 139 -4.42 -6.25 9.96
N GLU A 140 -3.84 -5.24 10.60
CA GLU A 140 -4.58 -4.05 11.05
C GLU A 140 -5.23 -3.32 9.88
N ILE A 141 -4.47 -3.09 8.80
CA ILE A 141 -4.97 -2.40 7.60
C ILE A 141 -6.07 -3.20 6.92
N ALA A 142 -5.91 -4.53 6.81
CA ALA A 142 -6.95 -5.39 6.29
C ALA A 142 -8.24 -5.29 7.14
N ALA A 143 -8.12 -5.31 8.46
CA ALA A 143 -9.26 -5.19 9.36
C ALA A 143 -9.91 -3.80 9.28
N TRP A 144 -9.11 -2.74 9.10
CA TRP A 144 -9.63 -1.39 8.87
C TRP A 144 -10.41 -1.30 7.55
N LEU A 145 -9.82 -1.78 6.44
CA LEU A 145 -10.47 -1.80 5.12
C LEU A 145 -11.80 -2.56 5.16
N GLU A 146 -11.86 -3.69 5.88
CA GLU A 146 -13.12 -4.41 6.07
C GLU A 146 -14.18 -3.59 6.78
N ARG A 147 -13.82 -2.86 7.83
CA ARG A 147 -14.79 -2.05 8.58
C ARG A 147 -15.20 -0.79 7.81
N SER A 148 -14.27 -0.18 7.08
CA SER A 148 -14.48 1.11 6.41
C SER A 148 -15.08 0.99 5.00
N SER A 149 -14.93 -0.16 4.35
CA SER A 149 -15.31 -0.34 2.93
C SER A 149 -16.62 -1.12 2.78
N ARG A 150 -17.42 -0.74 1.77
CA ARG A 150 -18.68 -1.42 1.41
C ARG A 150 -18.41 -2.86 0.97
N GLU A 151 -19.34 -3.78 1.23
CA GLU A 151 -19.16 -5.24 1.05
C GLU A 151 -18.66 -5.67 -0.33
N TYR A 152 -19.05 -4.95 -1.39
CA TYR A 152 -18.65 -5.20 -2.78
C TYR A 152 -17.84 -4.03 -3.35
N SER A 153 -16.79 -3.63 -2.63
CA SER A 153 -15.89 -2.55 -3.05
C SER A 153 -14.45 -3.02 -3.20
N PRO A 154 -13.60 -2.31 -3.95
CA PRO A 154 -12.18 -2.60 -4.07
C PRO A 154 -11.48 -2.70 -2.71
N GLY A 155 -11.85 -1.85 -1.75
CA GLY A 155 -11.33 -1.92 -0.38
C GLY A 155 -11.59 -3.26 0.32
N ARG A 156 -12.76 -3.87 0.12
CA ARG A 156 -13.05 -5.22 0.64
C ARG A 156 -12.23 -6.30 -0.07
N THR A 157 -12.05 -6.17 -1.38
CA THR A 157 -11.21 -7.08 -2.16
C THR A 157 -9.76 -7.01 -1.71
N LEU A 158 -9.22 -5.80 -1.54
CA LEU A 158 -7.86 -5.59 -1.03
C LEU A 158 -7.70 -6.18 0.37
N ALA A 159 -8.67 -5.97 1.27
CA ALA A 159 -8.62 -6.55 2.60
C ALA A 159 -8.53 -8.08 2.59
N LYS A 160 -9.28 -8.75 1.70
CA LYS A 160 -9.20 -10.20 1.53
C LYS A 160 -7.80 -10.62 1.06
N HIS A 161 -7.24 -9.92 0.07
CA HIS A 161 -5.87 -10.18 -0.40
C HIS A 161 -4.84 -10.07 0.72
N LEU A 162 -4.88 -8.98 1.49
CA LEU A 162 -3.94 -8.75 2.59
C LEU A 162 -4.01 -9.86 3.64
N LYS A 163 -5.20 -10.38 3.94
CA LYS A 163 -5.35 -11.51 4.87
C LYS A 163 -4.77 -12.81 4.35
N THR A 164 -4.84 -13.06 3.05
CA THR A 164 -4.26 -14.28 2.46
C THR A 164 -2.73 -14.22 2.42
N GLU A 165 -2.16 -13.04 2.19
CA GLU A 165 -0.69 -12.86 2.16
C GLU A 165 -0.05 -13.08 3.53
N VAL A 166 -0.68 -12.61 4.61
CA VAL A 166 -0.17 -12.82 5.98
C VAL A 166 -0.21 -14.28 6.42
N ILE A 167 -1.03 -15.13 5.78
CA ILE A 167 -1.12 -16.57 6.10
C ILE A 167 -0.01 -17.38 5.37
N ALA A 168 0.69 -16.77 4.41
CA ALA A 168 1.68 -17.45 3.57
C ALA A 168 3.15 -17.27 4.00
N ASP A 169 3.41 -16.45 5.01
CA ASP A 169 4.70 -16.32 5.71
C ASP A 169 4.74 -17.15 7.00
#